data_AF-A0A0M4JL22-F1
#
_entry.id   AF-A0A0M4JL22-F1
#
_cell.length_a   1.000
_cell.length_b   1.000
_cell.length_c   1.000
_cell.angle_alpha   90.00
_cell.angle_beta   90.00
_cell.angle_gamma   90.00
#
_symmetry.space_group_name_H-M   'P 1'
#
loop_
_entity.id
_entity.type
_entity.pdbx_description
1 polymer ?
#
loop_
_entity_poly.entity_id
_entity_poly.type
_entity_poly.pdbx_seq_one_letter_code
_entity_poly.pdbx_strand_id
1 'polypeptide(L)'
;SLSCSMILYQVFCVIYILDYFFYEEYMTSTWDIIAERLGFMLVFGDLVWIPFTFSIQGWWLLANKVELTTAAVIANCLVFLLGYVVFRGANKQKHIFKKNPKAPIWGKPPKVIGGKLLASGY
;
A
#
# COMPACT_ATOMS: atom_id res chain seq x y z
N SER A 1 -2.97 24.41 17.09
CA SER A 1 -3.85 23.91 16.01
C SER A 1 -3.05 22.96 15.14
N LEU A 2 -3.68 21.92 14.59
CA LEU A 2 -3.01 20.97 13.71
C LEU A 2 -2.77 21.62 12.33
N SER A 3 -1.56 21.50 11.77
CA SER A 3 -1.27 22.02 10.44
C SER A 3 -1.93 21.19 9.35
N CYS A 4 -2.19 21.80 8.18
CA CYS A 4 -2.77 21.10 7.04
C CYS A 4 -1.88 19.92 6.58
N SER A 5 -0.55 20.09 6.60
CA SER A 5 0.42 19.03 6.27
C SER A 5 0.32 17.84 7.21
N MET A 6 0.15 18.08 8.52
CA MET A 6 -0.01 17.04 9.52
C MET A 6 -1.35 16.30 9.36
N ILE A 7 -2.44 17.01 9.04
CA ILE A 7 -3.74 16.40 8.76
C ILE A 7 -3.63 15.45 7.56
N LEU A 8 -3.04 15.91 6.44
CA LEU A 8 -2.88 15.09 5.23
C LEU A 8 -2.06 13.83 5.51
N TYR A 9 -0.92 13.96 6.19
CA TYR A 9 -0.09 12.83 6.59
C TYR A 9 -0.90 11.80 7.41
N GLN A 10 -1.61 12.24 8.45
CA GLN A 10 -2.39 11.35 9.31
C GLN A 10 -3.52 10.66 8.53
N VAL A 11 -4.23 11.39 7.66
CA VAL A 11 -5.29 10.82 6.83
C VAL A 11 -4.73 9.75 5.88
N PHE A 12 -3.62 10.02 5.19
CA PHE A 12 -3.00 9.04 4.30
C PHE A 12 -2.52 7.79 5.05
N CYS A 13 -1.89 7.95 6.22
CA CYS A 13 -1.49 6.83 7.07
C CYS A 13 -2.68 6.00 7.54
N VAL A 14 -3.74 6.65 8.03
CA VAL A 14 -4.95 5.96 8.50
C VAL A 14 -5.62 5.21 7.37
N ILE A 15 -5.78 5.80 6.19
CA ILE A 15 -6.36 5.11 5.03
C ILE A 15 -5.52 3.88 4.66
N TYR A 16 -4.20 4.01 4.64
CA TYR A 16 -3.31 2.89 4.33
C TYR A 16 -3.42 1.74 5.36
N ILE A 17 -3.47 2.08 6.66
CA ILE A 17 -3.61 1.10 7.74
C ILE A 17 -4.99 0.43 7.70
N LEU A 18 -6.06 1.19 7.46
CA LEU A 18 -7.41 0.64 7.35
C LEU A 18 -7.55 -0.27 6.13
N ASP A 19 -6.95 0.08 4.98
CA ASP A 19 -6.90 -0.79 3.81
C ASP A 19 -6.18 -2.10 4.12
N TYR A 20 -5.04 -2.03 4.83
CA TYR A 20 -4.33 -3.22 5.27
C TYR A 20 -5.23 -4.18 6.05
N PHE A 21 -5.94 -3.69 7.07
CA PHE A 21 -6.82 -4.53 7.89
C PHE A 21 -8.06 -5.02 7.12
N PHE A 22 -8.62 -4.22 6.23
CA PHE A 22 -9.74 -4.65 5.41
C PHE A 22 -9.37 -5.83 4.50
N TYR A 23 -8.11 -5.91 4.08
CA TYR A 23 -7.59 -6.96 3.21
C TYR A 23 -6.57 -7.87 3.89
N GLU A 24 -6.71 -8.05 5.21
CA GLU A 24 -5.82 -8.85 6.04
C GLU A 24 -5.68 -10.29 5.53
N GLU A 25 -6.74 -10.87 4.95
CA GLU A 25 -6.70 -12.22 4.36
C GLU A 25 -5.54 -12.37 3.36
N TYR A 26 -5.23 -11.32 2.58
CA TYR A 26 -4.18 -11.38 1.58
C TYR A 26 -2.77 -11.44 2.19
N MET A 27 -2.60 -10.96 3.43
CA MET A 27 -1.34 -10.98 4.15
C MET A 27 -0.88 -12.41 4.47
N THR A 28 -1.82 -13.34 4.66
CA THR A 28 -1.49 -14.75 4.91
C THR A 28 -0.75 -15.43 3.74
N SER A 29 -0.81 -14.83 2.55
CA SER A 29 -0.12 -15.32 1.34
C SER A 29 1.21 -14.63 1.05
N THR A 30 1.66 -13.74 1.94
CA THR A 30 2.93 -13.04 1.81
C THR A 30 4.11 -13.94 2.14
N TRP A 31 5.28 -13.59 1.61
CA TRP A 31 6.50 -14.38 1.74
C TRP A 31 6.90 -14.58 3.20
N ASP A 32 6.81 -13.51 3.99
CA ASP A 32 7.10 -13.47 5.43
C ASP A 32 6.32 -14.55 6.21
N ILE A 33 5.08 -14.82 5.81
CA ILE A 33 4.21 -15.83 6.45
C ILE A 33 4.44 -17.24 5.90
N ILE A 34 4.57 -17.39 4.57
CA ILE A 34 4.57 -18.72 3.94
C ILE A 34 5.95 -19.38 3.85
N ALA A 35 7.02 -18.58 3.83
CA ALA A 35 8.36 -19.05 3.48
C ALA A 35 9.42 -18.70 4.53
N GLU A 36 9.29 -17.57 5.22
CA GLU A 36 10.26 -17.16 6.22
C GLU A 36 10.03 -17.84 7.57
N ARG A 37 11.13 -18.08 8.30
CA ARG A 37 11.07 -18.57 9.69
C ARG A 37 11.15 -17.38 10.62
N LEU A 38 10.25 -17.32 11.59
CA LEU A 38 10.26 -16.26 12.59
C LEU A 38 11.61 -16.20 13.31
N GLY A 39 12.18 -15.00 13.37
CA GLY A 39 13.47 -14.73 14.00
C GLY A 39 13.61 -13.25 14.32
N PHE A 40 14.78 -12.88 14.85
CA PHE A 40 15.04 -11.51 15.30
C PHE A 40 14.79 -10.46 14.22
N MET A 41 15.16 -10.73 12.96
CA MET A 41 14.96 -9.80 11.85
C MET A 41 13.48 -9.41 11.68
N LEU A 42 12.57 -10.39 11.63
CA LEU A 42 11.13 -10.14 11.47
C LEU A 42 10.56 -9.43 12.70
N VAL A 43 10.89 -9.91 13.90
CA VAL A 43 10.39 -9.29 15.15
C VAL A 43 10.87 -7.83 15.29
N PHE A 44 12.13 -7.55 15.00
CA PHE A 44 12.67 -6.19 15.03
C PHE A 44 12.06 -5.32 13.92
N GLY A 45 11.89 -5.90 12.72
CA GLY A 45 11.22 -5.27 11.60
C GLY A 45 9.83 -4.77 11.99
N ASP A 46 9.01 -5.65 12.54
CA ASP A 46 7.61 -5.40 12.86
C ASP A 46 7.44 -4.46 14.05
N LEU A 47 8.18 -4.69 15.15
CA LEU A 47 7.96 -3.99 16.41
C LEU A 47 8.76 -2.70 16.56
N VAL A 48 9.88 -2.55 15.84
CA VAL A 48 10.76 -1.39 15.98
C VAL A 48 10.88 -0.65 14.65
N TRP A 49 11.34 -1.32 13.61
CA TRP A 49 11.65 -0.63 12.36
C TRP A 49 10.41 0.08 11.79
N ILE A 50 9.29 -0.63 11.58
CA ILE A 50 8.08 -0.05 11.01
C ILE A 50 7.56 1.14 11.84
N PRO A 51 7.23 1.02 13.14
CA PRO A 51 6.62 2.11 13.88
C PRO A 51 7.53 3.33 14.02
N PHE A 52 8.84 3.16 14.22
CA PHE A 52 9.75 4.28 14.46
C PHE A 52 10.25 4.92 13.17
N THR A 53 10.38 4.18 12.06
CA THR A 53 10.84 4.78 10.78
C THR A 53 9.69 5.35 9.96
N PHE A 54 8.52 4.71 9.94
CA PHE A 54 7.39 5.17 9.14
C PHE A 54 6.70 6.39 9.77
N SER A 55 7.02 6.70 11.03
CA SER A 55 6.53 7.90 11.73
C SER A 55 7.46 9.11 11.63
N ILE A 56 8.64 8.99 10.98
CA ILE A 56 9.63 10.07 10.87
C ILE A 56 9.02 11.33 10.25
N GLN A 57 8.18 11.20 9.24
CA GLN A 57 7.50 12.32 8.58
C GLN A 57 6.60 13.06 9.58
N GLY A 58 5.88 12.35 10.44
CA GLY A 58 5.11 12.93 11.53
C GLY A 58 5.98 13.70 12.52
N TRP A 59 7.09 13.11 12.98
CA TRP A 59 8.04 13.79 13.85
C TRP A 59 8.63 15.06 13.22
N TRP A 60 8.98 14.97 11.94
CA TRP A 60 9.53 16.11 11.21
C TRP A 60 8.49 17.22 11.03
N LEU A 61 7.25 16.89 10.68
CA LEU A 61 6.15 17.86 10.58
C LEU A 61 5.76 18.47 11.93
N LEU A 62 6.00 17.78 13.04
CA LEU A 62 5.81 18.33 14.38
C LEU A 62 6.86 19.40 14.71
N ALA A 63 8.12 19.14 14.32
CA ALA A 63 9.24 20.05 14.58
C ALA A 63 9.32 21.23 13.60
N ASN A 64 8.66 21.13 12.43
CA ASN A 64 8.78 22.12 11.36
C ASN A 64 7.42 22.74 10.99
N LYS A 65 7.38 24.06 10.89
CA LYS A 65 6.21 24.76 10.36
C LYS A 65 6.19 24.68 8.85
N VAL A 66 5.37 23.77 8.32
CA VAL A 66 5.19 23.57 6.88
C VAL A 66 3.86 24.13 6.43
N GLU A 67 3.92 25.18 5.63
CA GLU A 67 2.75 25.76 4.97
C GLU A 67 2.66 25.19 3.56
N LEU A 68 1.58 24.45 3.28
CA LEU A 68 1.31 23.90 1.96
C LEU A 68 0.45 24.88 1.18
N THR A 69 0.86 25.16 -0.05
CA THR A 69 -0.01 25.84 -1.01
C THR A 69 -1.17 24.93 -1.38
N THR A 70 -2.30 25.50 -1.79
CA THR A 70 -3.46 24.73 -2.26
C THR A 70 -3.09 23.78 -3.40
N ALA A 71 -2.21 24.21 -4.31
CA ALA A 71 -1.70 23.37 -5.39
C ALA A 71 -0.92 22.15 -4.87
N ALA A 72 -0.07 22.33 -3.84
CA ALA A 72 0.67 21.23 -3.23
C ALA A 72 -0.27 20.23 -2.54
N VAL A 73 -1.31 20.71 -1.85
CA VAL A 73 -2.34 19.85 -1.25
C VAL A 73 -3.02 18.99 -2.31
N ILE A 74 -3.50 19.62 -3.39
CA ILE A 74 -4.16 18.93 -4.51
C ILE A 74 -3.22 17.88 -5.12
N ALA A 75 -1.97 18.24 -5.38
CA ALA A 75 -0.98 17.33 -5.96
C ALA A 75 -0.73 16.11 -5.06
N ASN A 76 -0.57 16.31 -3.74
CA ASN A 76 -0.40 15.20 -2.79
C ASN A 76 -1.60 14.26 -2.79
N CYS A 77 -2.83 14.79 -2.78
CA CYS A 77 -4.05 13.98 -2.86
C CYS A 77 -4.12 13.18 -4.16
N LEU A 78 -3.78 13.79 -5.30
CA LEU A 78 -3.78 13.09 -6.59
C LEU A 78 -2.74 11.96 -6.62
N VAL A 79 -1.52 12.22 -6.15
CA VAL A 79 -0.46 11.20 -6.08
C VAL A 79 -0.90 10.05 -5.17
N PHE A 80 -1.48 10.34 -4.00
CA PHE A 80 -1.98 9.32 -3.09
C PHE A 80 -3.09 8.49 -3.74
N LEU A 81 -4.10 9.12 -4.36
CA LEU A 81 -5.23 8.43 -4.98
C LEU A 81 -4.79 7.57 -6.17
N LEU A 82 -3.93 8.10 -7.05
CA LEU A 82 -3.41 7.35 -8.19
C LEU A 82 -2.59 6.15 -7.73
N GLY A 83 -1.68 6.37 -6.76
CA GLY A 83 -0.89 5.30 -6.16
C GLY A 83 -1.78 4.23 -5.53
N TYR A 84 -2.81 4.64 -4.78
CA TYR A 84 -3.78 3.74 -4.16
C TYR A 84 -4.56 2.92 -5.19
N VAL A 85 -5.08 3.56 -6.24
CA VAL A 85 -5.82 2.86 -7.32
C VAL A 85 -4.94 1.83 -8.01
N VAL A 86 -3.70 2.19 -8.35
CA VAL A 86 -2.74 1.26 -8.98
C VAL A 86 -2.39 0.12 -8.03
N PHE A 87 -2.04 0.42 -6.78
CA PHE A 87 -1.68 -0.56 -5.77
C PHE A 87 -2.82 -1.57 -5.54
N ARG A 88 -4.04 -1.08 -5.31
CA ARG A 88 -5.21 -1.93 -5.06
C ARG A 88 -5.64 -2.68 -6.30
N GLY A 89 -5.66 -2.01 -7.43
CA GLY A 89 -6.06 -2.58 -8.70
C GLY A 89 -5.15 -3.73 -9.11
N ALA A 90 -3.83 -3.52 -9.08
CA ALA A 90 -2.85 -4.54 -9.43
C ALA A 90 -2.91 -5.74 -8.49
N ASN A 91 -3.00 -5.51 -7.18
CA ASN A 91 -3.08 -6.60 -6.19
C ASN A 91 -4.39 -7.39 -6.30
N LYS A 92 -5.52 -6.71 -6.48
CA LYS A 92 -6.82 -7.37 -6.71
C LYS A 92 -6.79 -8.20 -7.99
N GLN A 93 -6.24 -7.67 -9.08
CA GLN A 93 -6.13 -8.38 -10.34
C GLN A 93 -5.24 -9.63 -10.23
N LYS A 94 -4.08 -9.50 -9.59
CA LYS A 94 -3.18 -10.62 -9.27
C LYS A 94 -3.88 -11.69 -8.43
N HIS A 95 -4.63 -11.29 -7.40
CA HIS A 95 -5.35 -12.21 -6.52
C HIS A 95 -6.46 -12.95 -7.28
N ILE A 96 -7.29 -12.25 -8.06
CA ILE A 96 -8.34 -12.85 -8.89
C ILE A 96 -7.75 -13.84 -9.88
N PHE A 97 -6.64 -13.48 -10.55
CA PHE A 97 -5.97 -14.37 -11.50
C PHE A 97 -5.44 -15.64 -10.84
N LYS A 98 -4.85 -15.55 -9.65
CA LYS A 98 -4.40 -16.73 -8.89
C LYS A 98 -5.55 -17.66 -8.51
N LYS A 99 -6.74 -17.12 -8.20
CA LYS A 99 -7.92 -17.90 -7.82
C LYS A 99 -8.67 -18.48 -9.01
N ASN A 100 -8.78 -17.70 -10.10
CA ASN A 100 -9.43 -18.10 -11.34
C ASN A 100 -8.61 -17.58 -12.55
N PRO A 101 -7.71 -18.40 -13.11
CA PRO A 101 -6.86 -18.01 -14.23
C PRO A 101 -7.59 -17.66 -15.52
N LYS A 102 -8.89 -17.96 -15.64
CA LYS A 102 -9.73 -17.64 -16.80
C LYS A 102 -10.58 -16.37 -16.61
N ALA A 103 -10.53 -15.74 -15.44
CA ALA A 103 -11.30 -14.54 -15.17
C ALA A 103 -10.89 -13.41 -16.13
N PRO A 104 -11.85 -12.68 -16.73
CA PRO A 104 -11.53 -11.59 -17.64
C PRO A 104 -10.87 -10.42 -16.90
N ILE A 105 -9.89 -9.79 -17.55
CA ILE A 105 -9.20 -8.59 -17.09
C ILE A 105 -9.58 -7.45 -18.01
N TRP A 106 -10.24 -6.44 -17.46
CA TRP A 106 -10.78 -5.29 -18.21
C TRP A 106 -11.58 -5.71 -19.45
N GLY A 107 -12.43 -6.73 -19.30
CA GLY A 107 -13.31 -7.24 -20.35
C GLY A 107 -12.63 -8.14 -21.40
N LYS A 108 -11.33 -8.43 -21.26
CA LYS A 108 -10.58 -9.28 -22.20
C LYS A 108 -10.08 -10.57 -21.50
N PRO A 109 -9.89 -11.66 -22.25
CA PRO A 109 -9.24 -12.85 -21.68
C PRO A 109 -7.81 -12.53 -21.24
N PRO A 110 -7.34 -13.09 -20.12
CA PRO A 110 -6.01 -12.81 -19.58
C PRO A 110 -4.91 -13.35 -20.51
N LYS A 111 -3.86 -12.55 -20.72
CA LYS A 111 -2.64 -13.01 -21.40
C LYS A 111 -1.67 -13.56 -20.37
N VAL A 112 -1.15 -14.75 -20.60
CA VAL A 112 -0.33 -15.47 -19.63
C VAL A 112 0.92 -16.03 -20.29
N ILE A 113 2.07 -15.88 -19.64
CA ILE A 113 3.34 -16.49 -20.04
C ILE A 113 3.57 -17.73 -19.19
N GLY A 114 3.84 -18.87 -19.84
CA GLY A 114 4.12 -20.14 -19.15
C GLY A 114 2.97 -20.66 -18.26
N GLY A 115 1.73 -20.20 -18.49
CA GLY A 115 0.55 -20.58 -17.72
C GLY A 115 0.50 -20.05 -16.27
N LYS A 116 1.50 -19.30 -15.82
CA LYS A 116 1.63 -18.85 -14.42
C LYS A 116 1.86 -17.34 -14.26
N LEU A 117 2.43 -16.68 -15.26
CA LEU A 117 2.79 -15.26 -15.19
C LEU A 117 1.78 -14.41 -15.96
N LEU A 118 1.10 -13.51 -15.26
CA LEU A 118 0.13 -12.61 -15.87
C LEU A 118 0.85 -11.50 -16.67
N ALA A 119 0.48 -11.33 -17.94
CA ALA A 119 1.08 -10.38 -18.88
C ALA A 119 0.03 -9.43 -19.52
N SER A 120 -1.02 -9.10 -18.76
CA SER A 120 -2.10 -8.20 -19.18
C SER A 120 -2.75 -7.50 -17.98
N GLY A 121 -3.24 -6.27 -18.18
CA GLY A 121 -3.86 -5.43 -17.15
C GLY A 121 -2.86 -4.39 -16.63
N TYR A 122 -2.80 -4.20 -15.31
CA TYR A 122 -1.72 -3.45 -14.66
C TYR A 122 -0.32 -3.98 -15.01
#